data_AF-W1Y289-F1
#
_entry.id   AF-W1Y289-F1
#
_cell.length_a   1.000
_cell.length_b   1.000
_cell.length_c   1.000
_cell.angle_alpha   90.00
_cell.angle_beta   90.00
_cell.angle_gamma   90.00
#
_symmetry.space_group_name_H-M   'P 1'
#
loop_
_entity.id
_entity.type
_entity.pdbx_description
1 polymer ?
#
loop_
_entity_poly.entity_id
_entity_poly.type
_entity_poly.pdbx_seq_one_letter_code
_entity_poly.pdbx_strand_id
1 'polypeptide(L)' 'MNFYEIKDPYFALIAAKDEKQCLKLYKDIVCGIENEKAFFEEMNVLMLV' A
#
# COMPACT_ATOMS: atom_id res chain seq x y z
N MET A 1 6.42 -9.83 7.81
CA MET A 1 6.23 -8.37 7.71
C MET A 1 6.78 -8.00 6.35
N ASN A 2 5.98 -7.38 5.50
CA ASN A 2 6.31 -7.10 4.11
C ASN A 2 6.40 -5.58 3.92
N PHE A 3 7.13 -5.17 2.88
CA PHE A 3 7.13 -3.80 2.42
C PHE A 3 6.24 -3.70 1.18
N TYR A 4 5.37 -2.71 1.16
CA TYR A 4 4.44 -2.46 0.08
C TYR A 4 4.81 -1.13 -0.56
N GLU A 5 5.13 -1.18 -1.85
CA GLU A 5 5.38 0.00 -2.67
C GLU A 5 4.09 0.37 -3.42
N ILE A 6 3.66 1.62 -3.25
CA ILE A 6 2.54 2.23 -3.96
C ILE A 6 3.06 3.45 -4.69
N LYS A 7 2.63 3.69 -5.93
CA LYS A 7 3.07 4.80 -6.77
C LYS A 7 1.96 5.80 -7.11
N ASP A 8 0.70 5.38 -7.06
CA ASP A 8 -0.48 6.22 -7.35
C ASP A 8 -1.44 6.28 -6.13
N PRO A 9 -2.06 7.43 -5.84
CA PRO A 9 -1.77 8.76 -6.39
C PRO A 9 -0.44 9.36 -5.87
N TYR A 10 0.10 8.80 -4.78
CA TYR A 10 1.36 9.23 -4.18
C TYR A 10 2.28 8.06 -3.90
N PHE A 11 3.59 8.29 -4.09
CA PHE A 11 4.61 7.32 -3.73
C PHE A 11 4.64 7.07 -2.21
N ALA A 12 4.47 5.83 -1.81
CA ALA A 12 4.60 5.39 -0.42
C ALA A 12 5.28 4.02 -0.35
N LEU A 13 6.14 3.85 0.66
CA LEU A 13 6.72 2.57 1.03
C LEU A 13 6.27 2.23 2.46
N ILE A 14 5.38 1.25 2.59
CA ILE A 14 4.69 0.94 3.84
C ILE A 14 5.11 -0.44 4.34
N ALA A 15 5.62 -0.51 5.59
CA ALA A 15 5.81 -1.77 6.27
C ALA A 15 4.49 -2.24 6.91
N ALA A 16 3.97 -3.40 6.50
CA ALA A 16 2.73 -3.94 7.02
C ALA A 16 2.76 -5.48 7.13
N LYS A 17 1.85 -6.04 7.91
CA LYS A 17 1.67 -7.49 8.07
C LYS A 17 1.03 -8.13 6.85
N ASP A 18 0.07 -7.43 6.26
CA ASP A 18 -0.70 -7.84 5.09
C ASP A 18 -1.19 -6.60 4.31
N GLU A 19 -1.76 -6.84 3.14
CA GLU A 19 -2.27 -5.81 2.23
C GLU A 19 -3.41 -4.98 2.85
N LYS A 20 -4.24 -5.58 3.72
CA LYS A 20 -5.34 -4.85 4.37
C LYS A 20 -4.81 -3.85 5.39
N GLN A 21 -3.77 -4.23 6.14
CA GLN A 21 -3.09 -3.30 7.03
C GLN A 21 -2.38 -2.20 6.23
N CYS A 22 -1.77 -2.52 5.09
CA CYS A 22 -1.16 -1.53 4.20
C CYS A 22 -2.20 -0.49 3.74
N LEU A 23 -3.37 -0.94 3.24
CA LEU A 23 -4.45 -0.06 2.80
C LEU A 23 -4.91 0.89 3.90
N LYS A 24 -5.09 0.37 5.13
CA LYS A 24 -5.47 1.19 6.28
C LYS A 24 -4.45 2.29 6.55
N LEU A 25 -3.16 1.94 6.60
CA LEU A 25 -2.08 2.90 6.84
C LEU A 25 -2.00 3.95 5.73
N TYR A 26 -2.18 3.56 4.47
CA TYR A 26 -2.20 4.49 3.35
C TYR A 26 -3.34 5.50 3.49
N LYS A 27 -4.56 5.04 3.79
CA LYS A 27 -5.73 5.92 4.00
C LYS A 27 -5.58 6.85 5.20
N ASP A 28 -5.01 6.34 6.30
CA ASP A 28 -4.88 7.10 7.55
C ASP A 28 -3.77 8.18 7.47
N ILE A 29 -2.71 7.94 6.70
CA ILE A 29 -1.47 8.75 6.74
C ILE A 29 -1.22 9.51 5.43
N VAL A 30 -1.54 8.90 4.28
CA VAL A 30 -1.17 9.42 2.96
C VAL A 30 -2.36 10.12 2.31
N CYS A 31 -3.37 9.36 1.89
CA CYS A 31 -4.51 9.88 1.14
C CYS A 31 -5.66 8.87 1.11
N GLY A 32 -6.89 9.37 0.98
CA GLY A 32 -8.04 8.53 0.62
C GLY A 32 -7.83 7.83 -0.73
N ILE A 33 -8.54 6.72 -0.94
CA ILE A 33 -8.50 5.92 -2.17
C ILE A 33 -9.92 5.78 -2.69
N GLU A 34 -10.12 6.10 -3.97
CA GLU A 34 -11.42 6.02 -4.64
C GLU A 34 -11.76 4.59 -5.09
N ASN A 35 -10.75 3.82 -5.53
CA ASN A 35 -10.92 2.46 -6.03
C ASN A 35 -9.90 1.51 -5.38
N GLU A 36 -10.34 0.73 -4.40
CA GLU A 36 -9.48 -0.23 -3.69
C GLU A 36 -8.95 -1.33 -4.61
N LYS A 37 -9.71 -1.75 -5.63
CA LYS A 37 -9.26 -2.79 -6.55
C LYS A 37 -8.02 -2.32 -7.33
N ALA A 38 -8.07 -1.11 -7.87
CA ALA A 38 -6.94 -0.52 -8.59
C ALA A 38 -5.72 -0.36 -7.67
N PHE A 39 -5.94 0.07 -6.42
CA PHE A 39 -4.88 0.15 -5.42
C PHE A 39 -4.15 -1.19 -5.22
N PHE A 40 -4.88 -2.30 -5.08
CA PHE A 40 -4.27 -3.62 -4.92
C PHE A 40 -3.59 -4.12 -6.20
N GLU A 41 -4.09 -3.76 -7.39
CA GLU A 41 -3.50 -4.13 -8.68
C GLU A 41 -2.16 -3.41 -8.95
N GLU A 42 -2.02 -2.16 -8.48
CA GLU A 42 -0.81 -1.36 -8.69
C GLU A 42 0.23 -1.49 -7.56
N MET A 43 -0.17 -2.05 -6.42
CA MET A 43 0.71 -2.25 -5.28
C MET A 43 1.72 -3.38 -5.53
N ASN A 44 2.99 -3.09 -5.26
CA ASN A 44 4.06 -4.08 -5.33
C ASN A 44 4.44 -4.56 -3.93
N VAL A 45 4.56 -5.88 -3.76
CA VAL A 45 5.06 -6.49 -2.52
C VAL A 45 6.54 -6.77 -2.63
N LEU A 46 7.33 -6.15 -1.76
CA LEU A 46 8.77 -6.38 -1.63
C LEU A 46 9.02 -7.36 -0.47
N MET A 47 9.54 -8.55 -0.80
CA MET A 47 10.13 -9.46 0.18
C MET A 47 11.56 -9.04 0.46
N LEU A 48 11.89 -8.80 1.73
CA LEU A 48 13.28 -8.74 2.15
C LEU A 48 13.79 -10.18 2.30
N VAL A 49 14.72 -10.55 1.43
CA VAL A 49 15.50 -11.81 1.48
C VAL A 49 16.60 -11.71 2.54
#